data_AF-A0A1J0P9G4-F1
#
_entry.id   AF-A0A1J0P9G4-F1
#
_cell.length_a   1.000
_cell.length_b   1.000
_cell.length_c   1.000
_cell.angle_alpha   90.00
_cell.angle_beta   90.00
_cell.angle_gamma   90.00
#
_symmetry.space_group_name_H-M   'P 1'
#
loop_
_entity.id
_entity.type
_entity.pdbx_description
1 polymer ?
#
loop_
_entity_poly.entity_id
_entity_poly.type
_entity_poly.pdbx_seq_one_letter_code
_entity_poly.pdbx_strand_id
1 'polypeptide(L)'
;MTSATAKTAINTAISSVLALGLVAVTSSEALAGKAGMEKCAGIAKAGLNDCGTSKHSCAGKATVSGDPEEWVFVPTGTCNKIVGGKLKMAN
;
A
#
# COMPACT_ATOMS: atom_id res chain seq x y z
N MET A 1 -19.64 6.69 -56.64
CA MET A 1 -18.30 6.11 -56.90
C MET A 1 -17.48 7.26 -57.45
N THR A 2 -16.47 7.85 -56.82
CA THR A 2 -15.43 7.39 -55.89
C THR A 2 -14.90 8.63 -55.15
N SER A 3 -14.86 8.58 -53.81
CA SER A 3 -14.14 9.54 -52.97
C SER A 3 -12.82 8.92 -52.56
N ALA A 4 -11.69 9.58 -52.83
CA ALA A 4 -10.46 9.58 -52.03
C ALA A 4 -9.33 10.20 -52.86
N THR A 5 -8.60 11.14 -52.27
CA THR A 5 -7.13 11.12 -52.12
C THR A 5 -6.73 12.46 -51.48
N ALA A 6 -6.69 12.48 -50.15
CA ALA A 6 -6.06 13.56 -49.41
C ALA A 6 -4.55 13.34 -49.41
N LYS A 7 -3.82 14.44 -49.64
CA LYS A 7 -2.38 14.55 -49.81
C LYS A 7 -1.56 13.77 -48.77
N THR A 8 -0.60 13.03 -49.30
CA THR A 8 0.63 12.55 -48.66
C THR A 8 1.22 13.59 -47.71
N ALA A 9 1.33 13.25 -46.43
CA ALA A 9 2.13 13.96 -45.47
C ALA A 9 2.97 12.96 -44.66
N ILE A 10 4.25 12.89 -45.05
CA ILE A 10 5.46 12.79 -44.21
C ILE A 10 5.56 11.64 -43.18
N ASN A 11 6.33 10.62 -43.58
CA ASN A 11 7.14 9.77 -42.70
C ASN A 11 8.01 10.60 -41.76
N THR A 12 7.99 10.31 -40.46
CA THR A 12 9.22 10.11 -39.67
C THR A 12 8.92 9.36 -38.38
N ALA A 13 9.40 8.12 -38.30
CA ALA A 13 9.48 7.33 -37.09
C ALA A 13 10.74 7.71 -36.31
N ILE A 14 10.59 8.01 -35.01
CA ILE A 14 11.61 8.08 -33.92
C ILE A 14 10.83 8.55 -32.67
N SER A 15 10.97 8.04 -31.45
CA SER A 15 11.93 7.15 -30.83
C SER A 15 11.22 6.33 -29.77
N SER A 16 11.64 5.08 -29.67
CA SER A 16 11.55 4.23 -28.49
C SER A 16 12.16 4.90 -27.25
N VAL A 17 11.84 4.31 -26.10
CA VAL A 17 12.45 4.47 -24.76
C VAL A 17 11.73 5.45 -23.82
N LEU A 18 10.80 4.88 -23.06
CA LEU A 18 10.77 5.15 -21.62
C LEU A 18 10.79 3.82 -20.86
N ALA A 19 11.92 3.13 -20.95
CA ALA A 19 12.28 2.07 -20.03
C ALA A 19 13.21 2.67 -18.98
N LEU A 20 12.71 3.27 -17.91
CA LEU A 20 13.47 3.47 -16.67
C LEU A 20 12.53 3.54 -15.47
N GLY A 21 12.51 2.45 -14.71
CA GLY A 21 12.34 2.51 -13.26
C GLY A 21 10.92 2.70 -12.77
N LEU A 22 10.03 1.73 -13.03
CA LEU A 22 9.15 1.34 -11.93
C LEU A 22 10.09 0.71 -10.89
N VAL A 23 10.58 1.59 -10.01
CA VAL A 23 11.28 1.22 -8.79
C VAL A 23 10.48 0.06 -8.24
N ALA A 24 11.13 -1.09 -8.09
CA ALA A 24 10.62 -2.14 -7.25
C ALA A 24 10.44 -1.48 -5.87
N VAL A 25 9.26 -0.90 -5.63
CA VAL A 25 8.72 -0.79 -4.29
C VAL A 25 8.52 -2.25 -3.96
N THR A 26 9.58 -2.82 -3.40
CA THR A 26 9.51 -4.07 -2.68
C THR A 26 8.28 -3.90 -1.81
N SER A 27 7.24 -4.66 -2.17
CA SER A 27 6.05 -4.83 -1.37
C SER A 27 6.55 -4.95 0.07
N SER A 28 6.08 -4.06 0.93
CA SER A 28 6.52 -3.90 2.31
C SER A 28 6.07 -5.10 3.15
N GLU A 29 6.44 -6.30 2.72
CA GLU A 29 6.33 -7.56 3.42
C GLU A 29 7.44 -7.68 4.49
N ALA A 30 8.36 -6.70 4.54
CA ALA A 30 9.56 -6.75 5.37
C ALA A 30 9.53 -5.88 6.66
N LEU A 31 8.36 -5.41 7.12
CA LEU A 31 8.25 -4.91 8.51
C LEU A 31 7.55 -5.88 9.47
N ALA A 32 6.88 -6.91 8.94
CA ALA A 32 6.40 -8.04 9.72
C ALA A 32 7.58 -8.91 10.16
N GLY A 33 8.36 -8.45 11.15
CA GLY A 33 9.52 -9.20 11.65
C GLY A 33 10.68 -8.39 12.19
N LYS A 34 10.58 -7.06 12.32
CA LYS A 34 11.63 -6.31 13.03
C LYS A 34 11.61 -6.73 14.50
N ALA A 35 12.71 -7.31 14.97
CA ALA A 35 12.86 -7.69 16.38
C ALA A 35 12.52 -6.50 17.29
N GLY A 36 11.65 -6.73 18.28
CA GLY A 36 11.21 -5.70 19.23
C GLY A 36 10.01 -4.85 18.79
N MET A 37 9.30 -5.24 17.73
CA MET A 37 8.07 -4.58 17.30
C MET A 37 6.90 -5.58 17.21
N GLU A 38 5.68 -5.10 17.35
CA GLU A 38 4.44 -5.88 17.31
C GLU A 38 3.32 -5.13 16.56
N LYS A 39 2.41 -5.88 15.95
CA LYS A 39 1.19 -5.30 15.34
C LYS A 39 0.13 -5.13 16.43
N CYS A 40 -0.34 -3.91 16.63
CA CYS A 40 -1.42 -3.60 17.57
C CYS A 40 -2.69 -3.19 16.82
N ALA A 41 -3.68 -4.07 16.83
CA ALA A 41 -4.96 -3.86 16.16
C ALA A 41 -6.01 -3.21 17.08
N GLY A 42 -7.02 -2.60 16.47
CA GLY A 42 -8.13 -1.97 17.19
C GLY A 42 -7.83 -0.57 17.74
N ILE A 43 -6.67 -0.01 17.43
CA ILE A 43 -6.23 1.30 17.94
C ILE A 43 -5.90 2.32 16.85
N ALA A 44 -5.91 1.90 15.57
CA ALA A 44 -5.64 2.78 14.45
C ALA A 44 -6.73 3.85 14.33
N LYS A 45 -6.36 5.12 14.13
CA LYS A 45 -7.33 6.16 13.75
C LYS A 45 -7.73 5.95 12.28
N ALA A 46 -8.89 6.44 11.89
CA ALA A 46 -9.28 6.51 10.49
C ALA A 46 -8.16 7.16 9.65
N GLY A 47 -7.79 6.50 8.54
CA GLY A 47 -6.72 6.94 7.64
C GLY A 47 -5.30 6.79 8.18
N LEU A 48 -5.08 6.17 9.34
CA LEU A 48 -3.76 6.04 9.98
C LEU A 48 -3.41 4.59 10.38
N ASN A 49 -3.94 3.59 9.66
CA ASN A 49 -3.49 2.21 9.78
C ASN A 49 -2.23 1.95 8.94
N ASP A 50 -1.50 0.91 9.32
CA ASP A 50 -0.41 0.33 8.53
C ASP A 50 -0.92 -0.65 7.46
N CYS A 51 -0.06 -0.96 6.48
CA CYS A 51 -0.32 -1.87 5.37
C CYS A 51 -0.65 -3.30 5.82
N GLY A 52 -1.36 -4.08 4.99
CA GLY A 52 -1.51 -5.52 5.22
C GLY A 52 -2.63 -5.88 6.20
N THR A 53 -3.86 -5.50 5.85
CA THR A 53 -5.09 -6.10 6.40
C THR A 53 -5.77 -6.97 5.34
N SER A 54 -6.79 -7.74 5.72
CA SER A 54 -7.64 -8.51 4.80
C SER A 54 -8.47 -7.61 3.89
N LYS A 55 -8.79 -6.39 4.34
CA LYS A 55 -9.62 -5.42 3.62
C LYS A 55 -8.86 -4.67 2.53
N HIS A 56 -7.58 -4.38 2.76
CA HIS A 56 -6.74 -3.63 1.84
C HIS A 56 -5.25 -3.83 2.13
N SER A 57 -4.44 -3.72 1.08
CA SER A 57 -3.00 -3.92 1.17
C SER A 57 -2.25 -2.68 1.68
N CYS A 58 -2.77 -1.47 1.48
CA CYS A 58 -2.04 -0.23 1.75
C CYS A 58 -2.41 0.43 3.09
N ALA A 59 -1.45 1.19 3.64
CA ALA A 59 -1.65 2.08 4.77
C ALA A 59 -2.63 3.21 4.47
N GLY A 60 -3.20 3.77 5.52
CA GLY A 60 -4.11 4.92 5.46
C GLY A 60 -5.45 4.66 4.76
N LYS A 61 -5.94 3.42 4.88
CA LYS A 61 -7.20 2.95 4.29
C LYS A 61 -8.30 2.63 5.31
N ALA A 62 -7.98 2.65 6.60
CA ALA A 62 -8.94 2.54 7.68
C ALA A 62 -10.04 3.59 7.53
N THR A 63 -11.28 3.16 7.39
CA THR A 63 -12.43 4.05 7.21
C THR A 63 -12.94 4.62 8.52
N VAL A 64 -12.75 3.88 9.63
CA VAL A 64 -13.16 4.27 10.97
C VAL A 64 -12.01 4.12 11.95
N SER A 65 -12.08 4.86 13.07
CA SER A 65 -11.10 4.71 14.14
C SER A 65 -11.44 3.47 14.99
N GLY A 66 -10.42 2.72 15.39
CA GLY A 66 -10.57 1.55 16.25
C GLY A 66 -11.16 0.32 15.56
N ASP A 67 -11.08 0.24 14.23
CA ASP A 67 -11.48 -0.98 13.53
C ASP A 67 -10.64 -2.18 14.01
N PRO A 68 -11.26 -3.32 14.37
CA PRO A 68 -10.56 -4.47 14.96
C PRO A 68 -9.52 -5.14 14.05
N GLU A 69 -9.63 -4.98 12.73
CA GLU A 69 -8.67 -5.54 11.78
C GLU A 69 -7.53 -4.59 11.45
N GLU A 70 -7.79 -3.28 11.60
CA GLU A 70 -6.84 -2.21 11.37
C GLU A 70 -5.84 -2.10 12.51
N TRP A 71 -4.56 -1.96 12.14
CA TRP A 71 -3.47 -2.03 13.10
C TRP A 71 -2.41 -0.97 12.82
N VAL A 72 -1.61 -0.71 13.85
CA VAL A 72 -0.38 0.08 13.76
C VAL A 72 0.79 -0.68 14.36
N PHE A 73 1.99 -0.43 13.85
CA PHE A 73 3.22 -1.07 14.31
C PHE A 73 3.79 -0.32 15.51
N VAL A 74 3.97 -1.02 16.62
CA VAL A 74 4.42 -0.43 17.89
C VAL A 74 5.56 -1.24 18.49
N PRO A 75 6.37 -0.69 19.41
CA PRO A 75 7.36 -1.48 20.15
C PRO A 75 6.71 -2.60 20.94
N THR A 76 7.39 -3.75 21.06
CA THR A 76 6.89 -4.92 21.80
C THR A 76 6.46 -4.55 23.22
N GLY A 77 5.31 -5.08 23.65
CA GLY A 77 4.71 -4.83 24.95
C GLY A 77 3.96 -3.49 25.06
N THR A 78 3.90 -2.68 23.99
CA THR A 78 3.13 -1.44 23.97
C THR A 78 1.64 -1.71 23.83
N CYS A 79 1.24 -2.69 23.01
CA CYS A 79 -0.17 -2.94 22.72
C CYS A 79 -0.97 -3.33 23.98
N ASN A 80 -0.35 -4.13 24.86
CA ASN A 80 -0.95 -4.53 26.14
C ASN A 80 -1.14 -3.36 27.13
N LYS A 81 -0.49 -2.22 26.90
CA LYS A 81 -0.64 -1.01 27.74
C LYS A 81 -1.76 -0.09 27.24
N ILE A 82 -2.37 -0.39 26.09
CA ILE A 82 -3.39 0.44 25.47
C ILE A 82 -4.76 -0.23 25.66
N VAL A 83 -5.70 0.50 26.27
CA VAL A 83 -7.08 0.02 26.42
C VAL A 83 -7.68 -0.27 25.04
N GLY A 84 -8.18 -1.49 24.86
CA GLY A 84 -8.76 -1.94 23.59
C GLY A 84 -7.75 -2.46 22.56
N GLY A 85 -6.44 -2.31 22.80
CA GLY A 85 -5.40 -2.85 21.94
C GLY A 85 -5.39 -4.38 21.92
N LYS A 86 -5.22 -4.96 20.73
CA LYS A 86 -5.11 -6.41 20.56
C LYS A 86 -3.88 -6.75 19.73
N LEU A 87 -3.05 -7.66 20.24
CA LEU A 87 -1.94 -8.19 19.48
C LEU A 87 -2.49 -8.93 18.26
N LYS A 88 -2.08 -8.49 17.07
CA LYS A 88 -2.35 -9.20 15.82
C LYS A 88 -1.14 -10.06 15.51
N MET A 89 -1.29 -11.37 15.63
CA MET A 89 -0.23 -12.30 15.24
C MET A 89 0.07 -12.09 13.76
N ALA A 90 1.36 -11.91 13.44
CA ALA A 90 1.81 -11.95 12.05
C ALA A 90 1.71 -13.40 11.59
N ASN A 91 0.61 -13.73 10.91
CA ASN A 91 0.52 -14.96 10.12
C ASN A 91 1.16 -14.75 8.76
#